data_AF-A0A6A5S9R5-F1
#
_entry.id   AF-A0A6A5S9R5-F1
#
_cell.length_a   1.000
_cell.length_b   1.000
_cell.length_c   1.000
_cell.angle_alpha   90.00
_cell.angle_beta   90.00
_cell.angle_gamma   90.00
#
_symmetry.space_group_name_H-M   'P 1'
#
loop_
_entity.id
_entity.type
_entity.pdbx_description
1 polymer ?
#
loop_
_entity_poly.entity_id
_entity_poly.type
_entity_poly.pdbx_seq_one_letter_code
_entity_poly.pdbx_strand_id
1 'polypeptide(L)' 'FGLEISGNCARKQELSSEMRSAIISKYETRIKVPALVTKFHASRTAIYNTINRWKNHHIVQSLPRSGQPEVLSRCEKR' A
#
# COMPACT_ATOMS: atom_id res chain seq x y z
N PHE A 1 -8.57 -15.39 -18.94
CA PHE A 1 -8.21 -14.31 -18.00
C PHE A 1 -6.70 -14.14 -18.02
N GLY A 2 -6.21 -13.42 -19.02
CA GLY A 2 -4.80 -13.04 -19.11
C GLY A 2 -4.62 -11.69 -18.40
N LEU A 3 -4.16 -11.73 -17.16
CA LEU A 3 -3.53 -10.56 -16.56
C LEU A 3 -2.13 -10.50 -17.17
N GLU A 4 -1.90 -9.50 -18.03
CA GLU A 4 -0.57 -9.19 -18.52
C GLU A 4 0.36 -8.99 -17.32
N ILE A 5 1.28 -9.93 -17.12
CA ILE A 5 2.40 -9.75 -16.21
C ILE A 5 3.34 -8.79 -16.93
N SER A 6 3.06 -7.49 -16.87
CA SER A 6 4.01 -6.48 -17.34
C SER A 6 5.33 -6.72 -16.60
N GLY A 7 6.44 -6.79 -17.34
CA GLY A 7 7.78 -7.08 -16.82
C GLY A 7 8.34 -6.02 -15.85
N ASN A 8 7.48 -5.15 -15.31
CA ASN A 8 7.81 -4.09 -14.38
C ASN A 8 7.81 -4.56 -12.92
N CYS A 9 7.83 -5.87 -12.63
CA CYS A 9 8.03 -6.39 -11.28
C CYS A 9 9.49 -6.16 -10.85
N ALA A 10 9.84 -4.90 -10.62
CA ALA A 10 11.16 -4.49 -10.16
C ALA A 10 11.34 -4.89 -8.70
N ARG A 11 12.52 -5.40 -8.36
CA ARG A 11 12.89 -5.67 -6.96
C ARG A 11 12.70 -4.38 -6.14
N LYS A 12 11.99 -4.48 -5.01
CA LYS A 12 11.65 -3.38 -4.07
C LYS A 12 10.63 -2.36 -4.59
N GLN A 13 9.81 -2.71 -5.60
CA GLN A 13 8.72 -1.84 -6.02
C GLN A 13 7.68 -1.67 -4.90
N GLU A 14 7.21 -0.44 -4.73
CA GLU A 14 6.12 -0.15 -3.81
C GLU A 14 4.80 -0.75 -4.34
N LEU A 15 3.95 -1.26 -3.44
CA LEU A 15 2.61 -1.70 -3.84
C LEU A 15 1.85 -0.53 -4.46
N SER A 16 1.19 -0.74 -5.59
CA SER A 16 0.29 0.24 -6.20
C SER A 16 -0.81 0.66 -5.21
N SER A 17 -1.29 1.90 -5.32
CA SER A 17 -2.38 2.42 -4.49
C SER A 17 -3.65 1.58 -4.63
N GLU A 18 -3.93 1.07 -5.83
CA GLU A 18 -5.08 0.19 -6.11
C GLU A 18 -4.94 -1.15 -5.40
N MET A 19 -3.72 -1.71 -5.37
CA MET A 19 -3.47 -2.95 -4.65
C MET A 19 -3.58 -2.76 -3.13
N ARG A 20 -3.14 -1.61 -2.62
CA ARG A 20 -3.28 -1.26 -1.19
C ARG A 20 -4.75 -1.10 -0.79
N SER A 21 -5.57 -0.42 -1.58
CA SER A 21 -7.01 -0.28 -1.30
C SER A 21 -7.72 -1.64 -1.33
N ALA A 22 -7.38 -2.50 -2.29
CA ALA A 22 -7.89 -3.86 -2.35
C ALA A 22 -7.49 -4.70 -1.13
N ILE A 23 -6.25 -4.60 -0.66
CA ILE A 23 -5.79 -5.27 0.57
C ILE A 23 -6.59 -4.79 1.79
N ILE A 24 -6.81 -3.48 1.94
CA ILE A 24 -7.55 -2.88 3.06
C ILE A 24 -9.01 -3.35 3.04
N SER A 25 -9.69 -3.24 1.90
CA SER A 25 -11.08 -3.70 1.75
C SER A 25 -11.22 -5.18 2.13
N LYS A 26 -10.29 -6.02 1.70
CA LYS A 26 -10.30 -7.45 2.06
C LYS A 26 -9.97 -7.69 3.54
N TYR A 27 -9.09 -6.89 4.13
CA TYR A 27 -8.80 -6.95 5.56
C TYR A 27 -10.02 -6.57 6.41
N GLU A 28 -10.78 -5.56 6.00
CA GLU A 28 -12.04 -5.14 6.67
C GLU A 28 -13.09 -6.26 6.63
N THR A 29 -13.13 -7.05 5.56
CA THR A 29 -13.95 -8.28 5.48
C THR A 29 -13.41 -9.45 6.33
N ARG A 30 -12.49 -9.19 7.28
CA ARG A 30 -11.90 -10.16 8.22
C ARG A 30 -11.08 -11.28 7.57
N ILE A 31 -10.65 -11.12 6.32
CA ILE A 31 -9.74 -12.09 5.68
C ILE A 31 -8.38 -12.08 6.38
N LYS A 32 -7.90 -13.27 6.74
CA LYS A 32 -6.61 -13.43 7.42
C LYS A 32 -5.44 -13.07 6.50
N VAL A 33 -4.39 -12.49 7.08
CA VAL A 33 -3.17 -12.07 6.37
C VAL A 33 -2.54 -13.15 5.48
N PRO A 34 -2.45 -14.44 5.88
CA PRO A 34 -1.90 -15.48 5.00
C PRO A 34 -2.68 -15.64 3.68
N ALA A 35 -4.00 -15.49 3.71
CA ALA A 35 -4.81 -15.55 2.49
C ALA A 35 -4.59 -14.31 1.59
N LEU A 36 -4.32 -13.14 2.20
CA LEU A 36 -3.97 -11.93 1.47
C LEU A 36 -2.60 -12.07 0.78
N VAL A 37 -1.61 -12.69 1.42
CA VAL A 37 -0.29 -12.97 0.84
C VAL A 37 -0.43 -13.79 -0.44
N THR A 38 -1.18 -14.89 -0.38
CA THR A 38 -1.40 -15.77 -1.53
C THR A 38 -2.19 -15.05 -2.62
N LYS A 39 -3.21 -14.27 -2.27
CA LYS A 39 -4.07 -13.58 -3.23
C LYS A 39 -3.39 -12.44 -3.97
N PHE A 40 -2.57 -11.65 -3.28
CA PHE A 40 -1.95 -10.44 -3.83
C PHE A 40 -0.49 -10.65 -4.21
N HIS A 41 0.06 -11.86 -4.04
CA HIS A 41 1.47 -12.19 -4.29
C HIS A 41 2.44 -11.19 -3.61
N ALA A 42 2.05 -10.64 -2.47
CA ALA A 42 2.79 -9.63 -1.73
C ALA A 42 3.38 -10.22 -0.45
N SER A 43 4.55 -9.72 -0.03
CA SER A 43 5.18 -10.20 1.21
C SER A 43 4.31 -9.88 2.44
N ARG A 44 4.39 -10.74 3.46
CA ARG A 44 3.71 -10.51 4.75
C ARG A 44 4.02 -9.13 5.32
N THR A 45 5.29 -8.72 5.25
CA THR A 45 5.76 -7.41 5.72
C THR A 45 5.08 -6.27 4.96
N ALA A 46 4.93 -6.37 3.63
CA ALA A 46 4.26 -5.34 2.84
C ALA A 46 2.77 -5.20 3.21
N ILE A 47 2.09 -6.33 3.46
CA ILE A 47 0.70 -6.33 3.91
C ILE A 47 0.56 -5.70 5.29
N TYR A 48 1.40 -6.07 6.26
CA TYR A 48 1.38 -5.46 7.60
C TYR A 48 1.68 -3.97 7.55
N ASN A 49 2.68 -3.54 6.77
CA ASN A 49 2.99 -2.13 6.59
C ASN A 49 1.81 -1.35 6.01
N THR A 50 1.07 -1.95 5.06
CA THR A 50 -0.13 -1.35 4.46
C THR A 50 -1.25 -1.22 5.50
N ILE A 51 -1.51 -2.27 6.27
CA ILE A 51 -2.54 -2.25 7.33
C ILE A 51 -2.18 -1.24 8.42
N ASN A 52 -0.91 -1.21 8.87
CA ASN A 52 -0.46 -0.28 9.90
C ASN A 52 -0.55 1.17 9.41
N ARG A 53 -0.19 1.42 8.14
CA ARG A 53 -0.33 2.76 7.53
C ARG A 53 -1.78 3.19 7.48
N TRP A 54 -2.69 2.30 7.07
CA TRP A 54 -4.13 2.58 7.08
C TRP A 54 -4.63 2.90 8.49
N LYS A 55 -4.26 2.10 9.50
CA LYS A 55 -4.67 2.34 10.90
C LYS A 55 -4.17 3.66 11.47
N ASN A 56 -2.94 4.05 11.15
CA ASN A 56 -2.33 5.26 11.72
C ASN A 56 -2.75 6.54 11.00
N HIS A 57 -2.87 6.49 9.68
CA HIS A 57 -3.01 7.69 8.84
C HIS A 57 -4.29 7.72 8.00
N HIS A 58 -5.02 6.60 7.88
CA HIS A 58 -6.19 6.46 7.01
C HIS A 58 -5.92 6.87 5.55
N ILE A 59 -4.69 6.62 5.07
CA ILE A 59 -4.28 6.87 3.69
C ILE A 59 -3.83 5.58 3.00
N VAL A 60 -4.08 5.51 1.69
CA VAL A 60 -3.57 4.46 0.79
C VAL A 60 -2.26 4.88 0.11
N GLN A 61 -1.99 6.19 0.08
CA GLN A 61 -0.84 6.76 -0.61
C GLN A 61 0.49 6.52 0.13
N SER A 62 1.58 6.76 -0.59
CA SER A 62 2.91 6.72 0.00
C SER A 62 3.17 7.96 0.85
N LEU A 63 3.68 7.76 2.07
CA LEU A 63 4.15 8.86 2.90
C LEU A 63 5.43 9.46 2.27
N PRO A 64 5.65 10.77 2.41
CA PRO A 64 6.90 11.39 2.00
C PRO A 64 8.07 10.70 2.69
N ARG A 65 9.20 10.58 1.98
CA ARG A 65 10.42 9.99 2.56
C ARG A 65 11.01 10.95 3.58
N SER A 66 11.68 10.39 4.59
CA SER A 66 12.42 11.20 5.57
C SER A 66 13.40 12.14 4.85
N GLY A 67 13.35 13.43 5.19
CA GLY A 67 14.16 14.48 4.55
C GLY A 67 13.52 15.14 3.31
N GLN A 68 12.37 14.65 2.82
CA GLN A 68 11.65 15.30 1.73
C GLN A 68 10.68 16.36 2.28
N PRO A 69 10.72 17.62 1.81
CA PRO A 69 9.77 18.64 2.25
C PRO A 69 8.34 18.26 1.82
N GLU A 70 7.36 18.64 2.63
CA GLU A 70 5.94 18.46 2.30
C GLU A 70 5.58 19.28 1.05
N VAL A 71 4.76 18.72 0.16
CA VAL A 71 4.38 19.33 -1.13
C VAL A 71 3.67 20.68 -0.95
N LEU A 72 2.91 20.83 0.15
CA LEU A 72 2.34 22.11 0.55
C LEU A 72 3.09 22.63 1.77
N SER A 73 3.56 23.86 1.67
CA SER A 73 4.17 24.56 2.80
C SER A 73 3.13 24.79 3.90
N ARG A 74 3.59 24.98 5.15
CA ARG A 74 2.71 25.32 6.29
C ARG A 74 1.84 26.54 6.02
N CYS A 75 2.29 27.46 5.16
CA CYS A 75 1.58 28.68 4.81
C CYS A 75 0.38 28.43 3.89
N GLU A 76 0.44 27.39 3.04
CA GLU A 76 -0.61 27.08 2.06
C GLU A 76 -1.73 26.19 2.64
N LYS A 77 -1.50 25.59 3.81
CA LYS A 77 -2.50 24.76 4.51
C LYS A 77 -3.47 25.57 5.39
N ARG A 78 -3.22 26.88 5.58
CA ARG A 78 -4.06 27.80 6.36
C ARG A 78 -5.09 28.47 5.47
#